data_AF-A0A2D7G041-F1
#
_entry.id   AF-A0A2D7G041-F1
#
_cell.length_a   1.000
_cell.length_b   1.000
_cell.length_c   1.000
_cell.angle_alpha   90.00
_cell.angle_beta   90.00
_cell.angle_gamma   90.00
#
_symmetry.space_group_name_H-M   'P 1'
#
loop_
_entity.id
_entity.type
_entity.pdbx_description
1 polymer ?
#
loop_
_entity_poly.entity_id
_entity_poly.type
_entity_poly.pdbx_seq_one_letter_code
_entity_poly.pdbx_strand_id
1 'polypeptide(L)'
;MSTILEHQPKRLGIPHEAPLIALAEAVFRGDADALAHARKSLTKALGLQATADAIAIASGFNGITKIANATGLPLDQSTDESSTALRADTGIDRYSDSVKSARFNDDVRNPTSP
;
A
#
# COMPACT_ATOMS: atom_id res chain seq x y z
N MET A 1 -27.10 14.30 -3.11
CA MET A 1 -26.77 13.29 -4.14
C MET A 1 -25.47 13.73 -4.80
N SER A 2 -24.32 13.36 -4.21
CA SER A 2 -23.00 13.77 -4.71
C SER A 2 -22.50 12.71 -5.68
N THR A 3 -22.39 13.08 -6.95
CA THR A 3 -21.93 12.24 -8.05
C THR A 3 -20.46 11.91 -7.82
N ILE A 4 -20.15 10.65 -7.52
CA ILE A 4 -18.77 10.16 -7.58
C ILE A 4 -18.35 10.31 -9.04
N LEU A 5 -17.49 11.28 -9.32
CA LEU A 5 -16.90 11.53 -10.63
C LEU A 5 -16.36 10.22 -11.19
N GLU A 6 -16.85 9.82 -12.37
CA GLU A 6 -16.21 8.80 -13.20
C GLU A 6 -14.74 9.16 -13.37
N HIS A 7 -13.86 8.49 -12.64
CA HIS A 7 -12.42 8.62 -12.81
C HIS A 7 -12.05 7.95 -14.12
N GLN A 8 -12.01 8.73 -15.19
CA GLN A 8 -11.38 8.30 -16.44
C GLN A 8 -9.92 7.94 -16.13
N PRO A 9 -9.45 6.73 -16.45
CA PRO A 9 -8.09 6.32 -16.12
C PRO A 9 -7.10 7.21 -16.89
N LYS A 10 -6.42 8.09 -16.17
CA LYS A 10 -5.40 8.98 -16.72
C LYS A 10 -4.25 8.12 -17.27
N ARG A 11 -4.03 8.19 -18.58
CA ARG A 11 -2.82 7.64 -19.22
C ARG A 11 -1.61 8.42 -18.70
N LEU A 12 -0.57 7.72 -18.26
CA LEU A 12 0.66 8.31 -17.74
C LEU A 12 1.67 8.59 -18.87
N GLY A 13 1.44 8.01 -20.05
CA GLY A 13 2.33 8.14 -21.20
C GLY A 13 3.57 7.25 -21.09
N ILE A 14 3.54 6.27 -20.19
CA ILE A 14 4.64 5.32 -20.00
C ILE A 14 4.40 4.12 -20.92
N PRO A 15 5.38 3.70 -21.74
CA PRO A 15 5.28 2.48 -22.52
C PRO A 15 4.92 1.30 -21.63
N HIS A 16 3.89 0.53 -22.05
CA HIS A 16 3.42 -0.64 -21.31
C HIS A 16 2.90 -0.31 -19.89
N GLU A 17 2.39 0.89 -19.64
CA GLU A 17 1.83 1.30 -18.34
C GLU A 17 0.77 0.35 -17.79
N ALA A 18 -0.16 -0.12 -18.63
CA ALA A 18 -1.26 -0.97 -18.20
C ALA A 18 -0.79 -2.32 -17.61
N PRO A 19 0.04 -3.12 -18.30
CA PRO A 19 0.55 -4.36 -17.72
C PRO A 19 1.53 -4.12 -16.55
N LEU A 20 2.24 -2.98 -16.51
CA LEU A 20 3.09 -2.62 -15.36
C LEU A 20 2.26 -2.29 -14.11
N ILE A 21 1.18 -1.52 -14.26
CA ILE A 21 0.22 -1.24 -13.17
C ILE A 21 -0.43 -2.54 -12.70
N ALA A 22 -0.88 -3.39 -13.62
CA ALA A 22 -1.49 -4.68 -13.28
C ALA A 22 -0.52 -5.58 -12.48
N LEU A 23 0.77 -5.58 -12.81
CA LEU A 23 1.79 -6.27 -12.04
C LEU A 23 1.91 -5.71 -10.62
N ALA A 24 2.05 -4.39 -10.49
CA ALA A 24 2.19 -3.74 -9.18
C ALA A 24 0.98 -4.03 -8.27
N GLU A 25 -0.23 -3.97 -8.83
CA GLU A 25 -1.45 -4.31 -8.11
C GLU A 25 -1.51 -5.79 -7.69
N ALA A 26 -1.13 -6.71 -8.57
CA ALA A 26 -1.10 -8.15 -8.26
C ALA A 26 -0.11 -8.45 -7.12
N VAL A 27 1.07 -7.83 -7.14
CA VAL A 27 2.07 -7.94 -6.07
C VAL A 27 1.55 -7.36 -4.75
N PHE A 28 0.86 -6.22 -4.79
CA PHE A 28 0.27 -5.60 -3.61
C PHE A 28 -0.82 -6.49 -2.99
N ARG A 29 -1.73 -7.02 -3.81
CA ARG A 29 -2.83 -7.89 -3.36
C ARG A 29 -2.38 -9.30 -2.97
N GLY A 30 -1.19 -9.73 -3.39
CA GLY A 30 -0.74 -11.11 -3.21
C GLY A 30 -1.55 -12.12 -4.03
N ASP A 31 -2.12 -11.68 -5.16
CA ASP A 31 -2.96 -12.50 -6.03
C ASP A 31 -2.09 -13.28 -7.02
N ALA A 32 -1.99 -14.60 -6.81
CA ALA A 32 -1.13 -15.48 -7.59
C ALA A 32 -1.57 -15.60 -9.07
N ASP A 33 -2.87 -15.61 -9.33
CA ASP A 33 -3.41 -15.77 -10.67
C ASP A 33 -3.23 -14.48 -11.47
N ALA A 34 -3.54 -13.33 -10.85
CA ALA A 34 -3.27 -12.03 -11.45
C ALA A 34 -1.77 -11.83 -11.71
N LEU A 35 -0.90 -12.30 -10.81
CA LEU A 35 0.55 -12.21 -10.97
C LEU A 35 1.05 -13.09 -12.14
N ALA A 36 0.52 -14.30 -12.28
CA ALA A 36 0.85 -15.18 -13.40
C ALA A 36 0.41 -14.57 -14.74
N HIS A 37 -0.78 -13.97 -14.78
CA HIS A 37 -1.29 -13.27 -15.95
C HIS A 37 -0.45 -12.04 -16.31
N ALA A 38 -0.16 -11.17 -15.34
CA ALA A 38 0.65 -9.98 -15.53
C ALA A 38 2.07 -10.31 -16.00
N ARG A 39 2.70 -11.33 -15.40
CA ARG A 39 4.02 -11.83 -15.82
C ARG A 39 4.00 -12.29 -17.27
N LYS A 40 3.01 -13.09 -17.68
CA LYS A 40 2.90 -13.56 -19.08
C LYS A 40 2.75 -12.40 -20.06
N SER A 41 1.91 -11.42 -19.73
CA SER A 41 1.66 -10.24 -20.56
C SER A 41 2.90 -9.35 -20.69
N LEU A 42 3.63 -9.12 -19.59
CA LEU A 42 4.88 -8.35 -19.60
C LEU A 42 6.00 -9.08 -20.34
N THR A 43 6.17 -10.39 -20.14
CA THR A 43 7.20 -11.15 -20.87
C THR A 43 6.97 -11.08 -22.38
N LYS A 44 5.71 -11.10 -22.83
CA LYS A 44 5.37 -10.94 -24.25
C LYS A 44 5.68 -9.53 -24.77
N ALA A 45 5.51 -8.50 -23.94
CA ALA A 45 5.66 -7.10 -24.33
C ALA A 45 7.11 -6.57 -24.23
N LEU A 46 7.84 -6.98 -23.19
CA LEU A 46 9.14 -6.43 -22.78
C LEU A 46 10.28 -7.46 -22.84
N GLY A 47 9.95 -8.76 -22.93
CA GLY A 47 10.92 -9.83 -22.78
C GLY A 47 11.16 -10.23 -21.33
N LEU A 48 11.90 -11.33 -21.14
CA LEU A 48 12.06 -11.98 -19.84
C LEU A 48 12.84 -11.14 -18.83
N GLN A 49 13.98 -10.54 -19.25
CA GLN A 49 14.85 -9.77 -18.35
C GLN A 49 14.14 -8.52 -17.81
N ALA A 50 13.59 -7.68 -18.70
CA ALA A 50 12.84 -6.50 -18.29
C ALA A 50 11.61 -6.83 -17.42
N THR A 51 10.99 -7.99 -17.63
CA THR A 51 9.91 -8.46 -16.76
C THR A 51 10.41 -8.85 -15.37
N ALA A 52 11.57 -9.52 -15.28
CA ALA A 52 12.19 -9.85 -14.00
C ALA A 52 12.56 -8.59 -13.20
N ASP A 53 13.13 -7.58 -13.87
CA ASP A 53 13.45 -6.29 -13.26
C ASP A 53 12.20 -5.60 -12.72
N ALA A 54 11.11 -5.56 -13.50
CA ALA A 54 9.84 -4.97 -13.07
C ALA A 54 9.26 -5.68 -11.85
N ILE A 55 9.33 -7.02 -11.81
CA ILE A 55 8.89 -7.83 -10.66
C ILE A 55 9.76 -7.54 -9.43
N ALA A 56 11.08 -7.41 -9.59
CA ALA A 56 11.99 -7.11 -8.50
C ALA A 56 11.66 -5.76 -7.87
N ILE A 57 11.43 -4.72 -8.69
CA ILE A 57 11.04 -3.39 -8.22
C ILE A 57 9.70 -3.44 -7.48
N ALA A 58 8.65 -4.01 -8.09
CA ALA A 58 7.33 -4.10 -7.46
C ALA A 58 7.38 -4.85 -6.12
N SER A 59 8.13 -5.95 -6.07
CA SER A 59 8.31 -6.75 -4.85
C SER A 59 9.09 -6.00 -3.78
N GLY A 60 10.14 -5.26 -4.16
CA GLY A 60 10.94 -4.45 -3.25
C GLY A 60 10.11 -3.38 -2.55
N PHE A 61 9.32 -2.60 -3.30
CA PHE A 61 8.45 -1.57 -2.72
C PHE A 61 7.37 -2.16 -1.81
N ASN A 62 6.78 -3.31 -2.17
CA ASN A 62 5.84 -4.01 -1.30
C ASN A 62 6.51 -4.53 -0.01
N GLY A 63 7.71 -5.10 -0.12
CA GLY A 63 8.46 -5.67 1.00
C GLY A 63 8.94 -4.62 2.01
N ILE A 64 9.57 -3.55 1.53
CA ILE A 64 10.09 -2.46 2.39
C ILE A 64 8.95 -1.83 3.20
N THR A 65 7.79 -1.61 2.57
CA THR A 65 6.61 -1.05 3.24
C THR A 65 6.14 -1.95 4.38
N LYS A 66 6.11 -3.28 4.17
CA LYS A 66 5.73 -4.23 5.22
C LYS A 66 6.73 -4.24 6.38
N ILE A 67 8.02 -4.17 6.08
CA ILE A 67 9.07 -4.09 7.10
C ILE A 67 8.92 -2.81 7.92
N ALA A 68 8.79 -1.65 7.27
CA ALA A 68 8.61 -0.37 7.93
C ALA A 68 7.40 -0.37 8.88
N ASN A 69 6.27 -0.92 8.41
CA ASN A 69 5.07 -1.10 9.23
C ASN A 69 5.31 -2.04 10.43
N ALA A 70 6.01 -3.16 10.21
CA ALA A 70 6.29 -4.14 11.26
C ALA A 70 7.24 -3.60 12.33
N THR A 71 8.16 -2.70 11.97
CA THR A 71 9.13 -2.12 12.90
C THR A 71 8.65 -0.82 13.54
N GLY A 72 7.50 -0.28 13.13
CA GLY A 72 7.01 1.02 13.59
C GLY A 72 7.89 2.19 13.15
N LEU A 73 8.47 2.13 11.94
CA LEU A 73 9.28 3.24 11.42
C LEU A 73 8.42 4.51 11.33
N PRO A 74 8.81 5.62 11.99
CA PRO A 74 8.04 6.85 11.94
C PRO A 74 8.08 7.44 10.53
N LEU A 75 7.02 8.18 10.19
CA LEU A 75 7.02 9.02 9.01
C LEU A 75 8.09 10.10 9.14
N ASP A 76 8.70 10.48 8.02
CA ASP A 76 9.48 11.71 7.98
C ASP A 76 8.57 12.93 8.16
N GLN A 77 9.14 14.06 8.54
CA GLN A 77 8.37 15.27 8.86
C GLN A 77 7.47 15.73 7.71
N SER A 78 7.93 15.68 6.47
CA SER A 78 7.15 16.13 5.31
C SER A 78 5.95 15.21 5.06
N THR A 79 6.15 13.89 5.18
CA THR A 79 5.07 12.90 5.04
C THR A 79 4.10 12.97 6.21
N ASP A 80 4.56 13.22 7.44
CA ASP A 80 3.69 13.42 8.59
C ASP A 80 2.78 14.64 8.37
N GLU A 81 3.35 15.79 8.04
CA GLU A 81 2.61 17.03 7.81
C GLU A 81 1.59 16.87 6.68
N SER A 82 2.01 16.34 5.52
CA SER A 82 1.14 16.18 4.34
C SER A 82 0.01 15.15 4.52
N SER A 83 0.18 14.18 5.42
CA SER A 83 -0.84 13.14 5.68
C SER A 83 -1.89 13.54 6.72
N THR A 84 -1.74 14.70 7.39
CA THR A 84 -2.64 15.14 8.49
C THR A 84 -4.12 15.09 8.11
N ALA A 85 -4.49 15.65 6.96
CA ALA A 85 -5.89 15.70 6.52
C ALA A 85 -6.46 14.29 6.26
N LEU A 86 -5.66 13.42 5.64
CA LEU A 86 -6.06 12.03 5.36
C LEU A 86 -6.23 11.24 6.66
N ARG A 87 -5.34 11.43 7.64
CA ARG A 87 -5.43 10.75 8.94
C ARG A 87 -6.65 11.19 9.73
N ALA A 88 -7.00 12.48 9.67
CA ALA A 88 -8.20 13.02 10.27
C ALA A 88 -9.48 12.47 9.62
N ASP A 89 -9.55 12.44 8.29
CA ASP A 89 -10.70 11.94 7.53
C ASP A 89 -10.95 10.43 7.74
N THR A 90 -9.88 9.64 7.73
CA THR A 90 -9.96 8.18 7.93
C THR A 90 -10.06 7.79 9.41
N GLY A 91 -9.67 8.68 10.33
CA GLY A 91 -9.58 8.43 11.75
C GLY A 91 -8.56 7.33 12.11
N ILE A 92 -7.54 7.13 11.28
CA ILE A 92 -6.55 6.05 11.42
C ILE A 92 -5.70 6.17 12.69
N ASP A 93 -5.53 7.39 13.21
CA ASP A 93 -4.75 7.65 14.44
C ASP A 93 -5.31 6.93 15.68
N ARG A 94 -6.59 6.52 15.65
CA ARG A 94 -7.25 5.70 16.70
C ARG A 94 -6.68 4.28 16.80
N TYR A 95 -5.93 3.83 15.79
CA TYR A 95 -5.30 2.51 15.72
C TYR A 95 -3.78 2.57 15.92
N SER A 96 -3.24 3.73 16.32
CA SER A 96 -1.82 3.88 16.65
C SER A 96 -1.42 3.02 17.86
N ASP A 97 -0.16 2.64 17.91
CA ASP A 97 0.35 1.78 18.98
C ASP A 97 0.38 2.50 20.34
N SER A 98 0.50 3.82 20.36
CA SER A 98 0.37 4.62 21.59
C SER A 98 -1.05 4.52 22.18
N VAL A 99 -2.09 4.60 21.35
CA VAL A 99 -3.49 4.44 21.77
C VAL A 99 -3.76 3.01 22.24
N LYS A 100 -3.25 1.99 21.53
CA LYS A 100 -3.38 0.59 21.96
C LYS A 100 -2.68 0.33 23.30
N SER A 101 -1.47 0.85 23.47
CA SER A 101 -0.68 0.65 24.69
C SER A 101 -1.31 1.35 25.89
N ALA A 102 -1.86 2.56 25.70
CA ALA A 102 -2.59 3.28 26.74
C ALA A 102 -3.83 2.50 27.20
N ARG A 103 -4.64 2.00 26.24
CA ARG A 103 -5.81 1.15 26.55
C ARG A 103 -5.43 -0.12 27.30
N PHE A 104 -4.41 -0.84 26.83
CA PHE A 104 -3.94 -2.05 27.50
C PHE A 104 -3.51 -1.76 28.95
N ASN A 105 -2.78 -0.68 29.17
CA ASN A 105 -2.32 -0.30 30.50
C ASN A 105 -3.47 0.14 31.42
N ASP A 106 -4.51 0.79 30.88
CA ASP A 106 -5.73 1.13 31.64
C ASP A 106 -6.56 -0.12 31.99
N ASP A 107 -6.75 -1.06 31.06
CA ASP A 107 -7.46 -2.33 31.31
C ASP A 107 -6.75 -3.18 32.38
N VAL A 108 -5.42 -3.21 32.36
CA VAL A 108 -4.61 -3.90 33.39
C VAL A 108 -4.74 -3.21 34.76
N ARG A 109 -4.88 -1.88 34.79
CA ARG A 109 -5.02 -1.10 36.04
C ARG A 109 -6.45 -1.07 36.57
N ASN A 110 -7.46 -1.25 35.72
CA ASN A 110 -8.87 -1.24 36.10
C ASN A 110 -9.66 -2.32 35.35
N PRO A 111 -9.62 -3.59 35.82
CA PRO A 111 -10.16 -4.75 35.09
C PRO A 111 -11.70 -4.81 35.02
N THR A 112 -12.41 -3.80 35.54
CA THR A 112 -13.88 -3.70 35.54
C THR A 112 -14.42 -2.52 34.72
N SER A 113 -13.58 -1.90 33.87
CA SER A 113 -14.08 -0.95 32.87
C SER A 113 -14.95 -1.70 31.84
N PRO A 114 -16.09 -1.14 31.39
CA PRO A 114 -17.13 -1.85 30.64
C PRO A 114 -16.68 -2.36 29.27
#